data_AF-A0AAU7XHV3-F1
#
_entry.id   AF-A0AAU7XHV3-F1
#
_cell.length_a   1.000
_cell.length_b   1.000
_cell.length_c   1.000
_cell.angle_alpha   90.00
_cell.angle_beta   90.00
_cell.angle_gamma   90.00
#
_symmetry.space_group_name_H-M   'P 1'
#
loop_
_entity.id
_entity.type
_entity.pdbx_description
1 polymer ?
#
loop_
_entity_poly.entity_id
_entity_poly.type
_entity_poly.pdbx_seq_one_letter_code
_entity_poly.pdbx_strand_id
1 'polypeptide(L)' 'MANRNGSDAAPAEATAPAPVADAAAEAMKRFTIDVPETLHRRVKAQCAGRGVKMADVIRDLLEREFPDGVGAR' A
#
# COMPACT_ATOMS: atom_id res chain seq x y z
N MET A 1 -60.84 -2.10 14.64
CA MET A 1 -59.63 -2.03 13.79
C MET A 1 -58.49 -2.73 14.52
N ALA A 2 -57.69 -3.51 13.78
CA ALA A 2 -56.87 -4.63 14.25
C ALA A 2 -55.63 -4.28 15.10
N ASN A 3 -55.45 -5.09 16.15
CA ASN A 3 -54.22 -5.26 16.92
C ASN A 3 -53.15 -5.97 16.05
N ARG A 4 -51.91 -5.47 16.02
CA ARG A 4 -50.78 -6.08 15.29
C ARG A 4 -49.65 -6.39 16.27
N ASN A 5 -49.46 -7.68 16.51
CA ASN A 5 -48.38 -8.24 17.31
C ASN A 5 -47.24 -8.73 16.39
N GLY A 6 -46.00 -8.65 16.85
CA GLY A 6 -44.88 -9.50 16.41
C GLY A 6 -44.01 -8.95 15.26
N SER A 7 -42.72 -8.72 15.52
CA SER A 7 -41.73 -9.79 15.35
C SER A 7 -40.33 -9.32 15.75
N ASP A 8 -39.73 -10.15 16.59
CA ASP A 8 -38.32 -10.27 16.95
C ASP A 8 -37.42 -10.46 15.72
N ALA A 9 -36.28 -9.75 15.69
CA ALA A 9 -35.06 -10.14 14.95
C ALA A 9 -33.91 -9.17 15.26
N ALA A 10 -33.13 -9.48 16.29
CA ALA A 10 -31.68 -9.25 16.27
C ALA A 10 -31.00 -10.62 16.09
N PRO A 11 -29.77 -10.73 15.57
CA PRO A 11 -28.77 -9.68 15.38
C PRO A 11 -28.16 -9.65 13.95
N ALA A 12 -27.76 -8.48 13.49
CA ALA A 12 -26.76 -8.38 12.42
C ALA A 12 -25.42 -8.09 13.09
N GLU A 13 -24.68 -9.15 13.40
CA GLU A 13 -23.27 -9.07 13.79
C GLU A 13 -22.50 -8.38 12.66
N ALA A 14 -22.20 -7.09 12.87
CA ALA A 14 -21.25 -6.36 12.08
C ALA A 14 -19.86 -6.94 12.38
N THR A 15 -19.46 -7.93 11.58
CA THR A 15 -18.11 -8.46 11.58
C THR A 15 -17.15 -7.33 11.20
N ALA A 16 -16.43 -6.81 12.19
CA ALA A 16 -15.32 -5.90 11.97
C ALA A 16 -14.22 -6.68 11.25
N PRO A 17 -13.62 -6.15 10.16
CA PRO A 17 -12.52 -6.84 9.53
C PRO A 17 -11.34 -6.90 10.51
N ALA A 18 -10.85 -8.11 10.76
CA ALA A 18 -9.70 -8.40 11.60
C ALA A 18 -8.47 -7.57 11.15
N PRO A 19 -7.62 -7.10 12.08
CA PRO A 19 -6.39 -6.42 11.71
C PRO A 19 -5.51 -7.41 10.94
N VAL A 20 -5.26 -7.11 9.68
CA VAL A 20 -4.29 -7.83 8.86
C VAL A 20 -2.97 -7.83 9.61
N ALA A 21 -2.50 -9.03 9.96
CA ALA A 21 -1.22 -9.23 10.61
C ALA A 21 -0.13 -8.64 9.71
N ASP A 22 0.56 -7.62 10.22
CA ASP A 22 1.81 -7.09 9.67
C ASP A 22 2.81 -8.23 9.57
N ALA A 23 2.82 -8.90 8.41
CA ALA A 23 3.89 -9.78 7.99
C ALA A 23 5.17 -8.93 8.05
N ALA A 24 6.04 -9.26 9.01
CA ALA A 24 7.30 -8.60 9.34
C ALA A 24 7.83 -7.72 8.20
N ALA A 25 7.33 -6.48 8.14
CA ALA A 25 7.77 -5.54 7.13
C ALA A 25 9.24 -5.28 7.44
N GLU A 26 10.14 -5.68 6.55
CA GLU A 26 11.55 -5.36 6.65
C GLU A 26 11.69 -3.88 7.01
N ALA A 27 12.56 -3.59 7.98
CA ALA A 27 12.66 -2.26 8.55
C ALA A 27 12.93 -1.23 7.44
N MET A 28 11.89 -0.49 7.04
CA MET A 28 11.96 0.48 5.96
C MET A 28 12.91 1.61 6.36
N LYS A 29 14.08 1.67 5.73
CA LYS A 29 15.03 2.77 5.91
C LYS A 29 14.65 3.94 5.02
N ARG A 30 14.70 5.16 5.57
CA ARG A 30 14.47 6.39 4.80
C ARG A 30 15.67 6.69 3.92
N PHE A 31 15.47 6.65 2.61
CA PHE A 31 16.46 7.06 1.62
C PHE A 31 16.23 8.54 1.28
N THR A 32 17.06 9.43 1.86
CA THR A 32 17.00 10.87 1.59
C THR A 32 18.03 11.22 0.52
N ILE A 33 17.56 11.69 -0.63
CA ILE A 33 18.40 12.21 -1.72
C ILE A 33 17.85 13.52 -2.23
N ASP A 34 18.74 14.42 -2.64
CA ASP A 34 18.36 15.63 -3.36
C ASP A 34 18.29 15.32 -4.86
N VAL A 35 17.17 15.68 -5.48
CA VAL A 35 16.96 15.52 -6.93
C VAL A 35 16.56 16.86 -7.54
N PRO A 36 16.99 17.17 -8.78
CA PRO A 36 16.53 18.37 -9.47
C PRO A 36 15.01 18.40 -9.64
N GLU A 37 14.41 19.58 -9.54
CA GLU A 37 12.96 19.77 -9.65
C GLU A 37 12.41 19.21 -10.98
N THR A 38 13.16 19.39 -12.06
CA THR A 38 12.80 18.89 -13.40
C THR A 38 12.70 17.37 -13.44
N LEU A 39 13.60 16.67 -12.74
CA LEU A 39 13.58 15.21 -12.62
C LEU A 39 12.38 14.78 -11.76
N HIS A 40 12.21 15.40 -10.60
CA HIS A 40 11.10 15.10 -9.69
C HIS A 40 9.73 15.28 -10.38
N ARG A 41 9.53 16.37 -11.12
CA ARG A 41 8.29 16.63 -11.86
C ARG A 41 8.01 15.55 -12.90
N ARG A 42 9.04 15.12 -13.66
CA ARG A 42 8.92 14.06 -14.66
C ARG A 42 8.55 12.71 -14.03
N VAL A 43 9.23 12.34 -12.94
CA VAL A 43 8.98 11.07 -12.24
C VAL A 43 7.56 11.09 -11.66
N LYS A 44 7.16 12.16 -10.99
CA LYS A 44 5.81 12.33 -10.43
C LYS A 44 4.73 12.25 -11.51
N ALA A 45 4.90 12.92 -12.65
CA ALA A 45 3.93 12.89 -13.75
C ALA A 45 3.76 11.48 -14.34
N GLN A 46 4.87 10.75 -14.54
CA GLN A 46 4.82 9.38 -15.04
C GLN A 46 4.18 8.41 -14.03
N CYS A 47 4.49 8.55 -12.74
CA CYS A 47 3.89 7.72 -11.70
C CYS A 47 2.38 7.98 -11.57
N ALA A 48 1.97 9.26 -11.61
CA ALA A 48 0.56 9.65 -11.59
C ALA A 48 -0.23 9.08 -12.78
N GLY A 49 0.35 9.12 -13.99
CA GLY A 49 -0.28 8.53 -15.18
C GLY A 49 -0.41 7.00 -15.13
N ARG A 50 0.45 6.32 -14.36
CA ARG A 50 0.46 4.87 -14.19
C ARG A 50 -0.29 4.37 -12.95
N GLY A 51 -0.74 5.28 -12.07
CA GLY A 51 -1.42 4.94 -10.82
C GLY A 51 -0.52 4.26 -9.78
N VAL A 52 0.81 4.39 -9.90
CA VAL A 52 1.79 3.76 -9.01
C VAL A 52 2.38 4.76 -8.04
N LYS A 53 2.76 4.32 -6.84
CA LYS A 53 3.45 5.20 -5.88
C LYS A 53 4.88 5.39 -6.33
N MET A 54 5.37 6.62 -6.23
CA MET A 54 6.75 6.95 -6.58
C MET A 54 7.77 6.15 -5.74
N ALA A 55 7.44 5.87 -4.48
CA ALA A 55 8.26 5.04 -3.59
C ALA A 55 8.40 3.59 -4.11
N ASP A 56 7.32 3.00 -4.63
CA ASP A 56 7.34 1.63 -5.16
C ASP A 56 8.19 1.56 -6.43
N VAL A 57 8.08 2.56 -7.31
CA VAL A 57 8.91 2.66 -8.52
C VAL A 57 10.38 2.82 -8.19
N ILE A 58 10.71 3.66 -7.19
CA ILE A 58 12.10 3.85 -6.76
C ILE A 58 12.63 2.56 -6.13
N ARG A 59 11.81 1.85 -5.34
CA ARG A 59 12.17 0.58 -4.74
C ARG A 59 12.49 -0.48 -5.80
N ASP A 60 11.59 -0.66 -6.78
CA ASP A 60 11.80 -1.58 -7.90
C ASP A 60 13.06 -1.22 -8.72
N LEU A 61 13.31 0.08 -8.95
CA LEU A 61 14.52 0.53 -9.62
C LEU A 61 15.79 0.19 -8.83
N LEU A 62 15.76 0.34 -7.50
CA LEU A 62 16.87 0.01 -6.63
C LEU A 62 17.11 -1.51 -6.57
N GLU A 63 16.07 -2.33 -6.47
CA GLU A 63 16.18 -3.79 -6.46
C GLU A 63 16.72 -4.34 -7.79
N ARG A 64 16.36 -3.72 -8.91
CA ARG A 64 16.86 -4.10 -10.24
C ARG A 64 18.35 -3.78 -10.44
N GLU A 65 18.82 -2.67 -9.89
CA GLU A 65 20.22 -2.22 -10.02
C GLU A 65 21.14 -2.83 -8.96
N PHE A 66 20.61 -3.04 -7.75
CA PHE A 66 21.28 -3.64 -6.61
C PHE A 66 20.56 -4.94 -6.22
N PRO A 67 20.63 -6.00 -7.05
CA PRO A 67 20.08 -7.28 -6.66
C PRO A 67 20.81 -7.78 -5.41
N ASP A 68 20.06 -8.33 -4.46
CA ASP A 68 20.66 -9.00 -3.31
C ASP A 68 21.63 -10.05 -3.84
N GLY A 69 22.90 -9.97 -3.44
CA GLY A 69 23.99 -10.83 -3.92
C GLY A 69 23.82 -12.34 -3.67
N VAL A 70 22.61 -12.82 -3.36
CA VAL A 70 22.16 -14.21 -3.45
C VAL A 70 22.08 -14.61 -4.94
N GLY A 71 23.18 -14.50 -5.67
CA GLY A 71 23.24 -14.89 -7.08
C GLY A 71 24.46 -14.48 -7.88
N ALA A 72 25.29 -13.55 -7.39
CA ALA A 72 26.51 -13.15 -8.08
C ALA A 72 27.75 -13.73 -7.37
N ARG A 73 28.12 -14.95 -7.79
CA ARG A 73 29.49 -15.46 -7.69
C ARG A 73 30.17 -15.29 -9.04
#